data_AF-A0A3G6RP44-F1
#
_entry.id   AF-A0A3G6RP44-F1
#
_cell.length_a   1.000
_cell.length_b   1.000
_cell.length_c   1.000
_cell.angle_alpha   90.00
_cell.angle_beta   90.00
_cell.angle_gamma   90.00
#
_symmetry.space_group_name_H-M   'P 1'
#
loop_
_entity.id
_entity.type
_entity.pdbx_description
1 polymer ?
#
loop_
_entity_poly.entity_id
_entity_poly.type
_entity_poly.pdbx_seq_one_letter_code
_entity_poly.pdbx_strand_id
1 'polypeptide(L)'
;MNGIIFQHNKAHIGCSAKFMFIPEPGQRSIPAIAEFQGGEKAYAVIEEVNALEVVLRIGEYLDAKGLKVPEKVWRMRYDKDNDQWQIVGSFLSNENLKNNRRKKSKIGKI
;
A
#
# COMPACT_ATOMS: atom_id res chain seq x y z
N MET A 1 8.05 16.59 -6.12
CA MET A 1 6.93 15.80 -5.55
C MET A 1 7.45 14.40 -5.31
N ASN A 2 7.19 13.81 -4.15
CA ASN A 2 7.72 12.49 -3.81
C ASN A 2 7.03 11.41 -4.65
N GLY A 3 7.79 10.41 -5.11
CA GLY A 3 7.30 9.35 -5.98
C GLY A 3 7.59 7.96 -5.44
N ILE A 4 6.67 7.04 -5.67
CA ILE A 4 6.80 5.60 -5.38
C ILE A 4 6.51 4.87 -6.69
N ILE A 5 7.46 4.06 -7.16
CA ILE A 5 7.30 3.29 -8.41
C ILE A 5 7.17 1.81 -8.05
N PHE A 6 5.98 1.25 -8.24
CA PHE A 6 5.72 -0.17 -8.07
C PHE A 6 6.17 -0.96 -9.31
N GLN A 7 6.85 -2.07 -9.09
CA GLN A 7 7.27 -2.99 -10.16
C GLN A 7 6.12 -3.92 -10.62
N HIS A 8 4.89 -3.62 -10.20
CA HIS A 8 3.70 -4.45 -10.44
C HIS A 8 2.52 -3.55 -10.83
N ASN A 9 1.50 -4.16 -11.46
CA ASN A 9 0.26 -3.48 -11.85
C ASN A 9 -0.71 -3.22 -10.67
N LYS A 10 -0.42 -3.73 -9.47
CA LYS A 10 -1.22 -3.51 -8.26
C LYS A 10 -0.40 -3.77 -7.00
N ALA A 11 -0.74 -3.09 -5.92
CA ALA A 11 -0.18 -3.36 -4.59
C ALA A 11 -0.72 -4.67 -3.99
N HIS A 12 0.19 -5.56 -3.59
CA HIS A 12 -0.09 -6.79 -2.84
C HIS A 12 1.13 -7.22 -2.02
N ILE A 13 0.97 -8.16 -1.09
CA ILE A 13 2.09 -8.68 -0.28
C ILE A 13 3.12 -9.35 -1.21
N GLY A 14 4.39 -8.99 -1.03
CA GLY A 14 5.50 -9.38 -1.91
C GLY A 14 5.83 -8.37 -3.00
N CYS A 15 4.98 -7.38 -3.27
CA CYS A 15 5.30 -6.32 -4.23
C CYS A 15 6.50 -5.50 -3.79
N SER A 16 7.45 -5.35 -4.70
CA SER A 16 8.53 -4.37 -4.63
C SER A 16 8.10 -3.01 -5.19
N ALA A 17 8.66 -1.96 -4.59
CA ALA A 17 8.61 -0.60 -5.09
C ALA A 17 9.93 0.14 -4.81
N LYS A 18 10.21 1.14 -5.64
CA LYS A 18 11.30 2.10 -5.41
C LYS A 18 10.73 3.44 -4.95
N PHE A 19 11.32 4.00 -3.90
CA PHE A 19 11.02 5.38 -3.51
C PHE A 19 11.98 6.28 -4.26
N MET A 20 11.47 7.30 -4.94
CA MET A 20 12.28 8.27 -5.70
C MET A 20 12.86 9.36 -4.79
N PHE A 21 12.94 9.07 -3.50
CA PHE A 21 13.39 9.94 -2.43
C PHE A 21 13.74 9.07 -1.21
N ILE A 22 14.48 9.64 -0.27
CA ILE A 22 14.81 8.99 1.00
C ILE A 22 13.83 9.55 2.05
N PRO A 23 13.01 8.71 2.72
CA PRO A 23 12.19 9.18 3.84
C PRO A 23 13.11 9.74 4.92
N GLU A 24 12.97 11.04 5.23
CA GLU A 24 13.76 11.66 6.29
C GLU A 24 13.22 11.24 7.66
N PRO A 25 14.09 10.87 8.61
CA PRO A 25 13.66 10.47 9.94
C PRO A 25 12.97 11.64 10.67
N GLY A 26 11.83 11.36 11.30
CA GLY A 26 11.07 12.32 12.10
C GLY A 26 9.99 13.08 11.33
N GLN A 27 9.83 12.84 10.02
CA GLN A 27 8.68 13.33 9.27
C GLN A 27 7.45 12.46 9.58
N ARG A 28 6.41 13.05 10.18
CA ARG A 28 5.20 12.31 10.58
C ARG A 28 4.42 11.74 9.39
N SER A 29 4.47 12.40 8.23
CA SER A 29 3.65 12.06 7.08
C SER A 29 4.23 12.68 5.82
N ILE A 30 4.53 11.85 4.82
CA ILE A 30 5.15 12.25 3.57
C ILE A 30 4.16 12.01 2.42
N PRO A 31 3.59 13.07 1.82
CA PRO A 31 2.72 12.91 0.65
C PRO A 31 3.55 12.49 -0.56
N ALA A 32 3.02 11.57 -1.36
CA ALA A 32 3.66 11.02 -2.55
C ALA A 32 2.63 10.66 -3.64
N ILE A 33 3.13 10.36 -4.84
CA ILE A 33 2.37 9.70 -5.91
C ILE A 33 2.90 8.29 -6.09
N ALA A 34 2.01 7.30 -5.97
CA ALA A 34 2.29 5.92 -6.32
C ALA A 34 1.97 5.70 -7.79
N GLU A 35 2.94 5.19 -8.54
CA GLU A 35 2.80 4.79 -9.95
C GLU A 35 2.98 3.28 -10.07
N PHE A 36 2.06 2.63 -10.78
CA PHE A 36 2.08 1.20 -11.05
C PHE A 36 2.65 0.92 -12.44
N GLN A 37 3.12 -0.31 -12.67
CA GLN A 37 3.69 -0.71 -13.95
C GLN A 37 2.73 -0.53 -15.14
N GLY A 38 1.41 -0.58 -14.90
CA GLY A 38 0.39 -0.33 -15.92
C GLY A 38 0.18 1.16 -16.24
N GLY A 39 0.92 2.06 -15.58
CA GLY A 39 0.81 3.52 -15.73
C GLY A 39 -0.23 4.16 -14.82
N GLU A 40 -0.97 3.38 -14.04
CA GLU A 40 -1.95 3.90 -13.10
C GLU A 40 -1.26 4.67 -11.98
N LYS A 41 -1.90 5.76 -11.55
CA LYS A 41 -1.36 6.63 -10.49
C LYS A 41 -2.38 6.80 -9.37
N ALA A 42 -1.88 6.81 -8.15
CA ALA A 42 -2.67 7.03 -6.94
C ALA A 42 -1.97 8.03 -6.03
N TYR A 43 -2.74 8.85 -5.34
CA TYR A 43 -2.21 9.61 -4.22
C TYR A 43 -1.77 8.65 -3.11
N ALA A 44 -0.66 8.94 -2.47
CA ALA A 44 -0.12 8.12 -1.40
C ALA A 44 0.40 8.96 -0.24
N VAL A 45 0.37 8.36 0.95
CA VAL A 45 0.94 8.93 2.17
C VAL A 45 1.83 7.88 2.81
N ILE A 46 3.06 8.28 3.12
CA ILE A 46 4.03 7.45 3.83
C ILE A 46 4.16 7.95 5.27
N GLU A 47 4.01 7.04 6.22
CA GLU A 47 4.24 7.30 7.64
C GLU A 47 5.43 6.45 8.08
N GLU A 48 6.45 7.09 8.64
CA GLU A 48 7.63 6.39 9.14
C GLU A 48 7.28 5.56 10.39
N VAL A 49 7.70 4.30 10.42
CA VAL A 49 7.68 3.47 11.63
C VAL A 49 9.08 3.42 12.24
N ASN A 50 10.08 3.18 11.39
CA ASN A 50 11.50 3.25 11.70
C ASN A 50 12.30 3.31 10.38
N ALA A 51 13.63 3.36 10.47
CA ALA A 51 14.52 3.48 9.31
C ALA A 51 14.37 2.36 8.25
N LEU A 52 13.80 1.20 8.59
CA LEU A 52 13.63 0.06 7.68
C LEU A 52 12.17 -0.28 7.42
N GLU A 53 11.22 0.44 8.01
CA GLU A 53 9.81 0.13 7.89
C GLU A 53 8.96 1.40 7.82
N VAL A 54 7.99 1.37 6.92
CA VAL A 54 7.02 2.45 6.75
C VAL A 54 5.61 1.88 6.61
N VAL A 55 4.62 2.71 6.94
CA VAL A 55 3.23 2.48 6.57
C VAL A 55 2.95 3.31 5.33
N LEU A 56 2.42 2.64 4.30
CA LEU A 56 2.04 3.25 3.04
C LEU A 56 0.51 3.20 2.89
N ARG A 57 -0.14 4.35 2.90
CA ARG A 57 -1.55 4.50 2.51
C ARG A 57 -1.61 4.86 1.04
N ILE A 58 -2.24 4.01 0.23
CA ILE A 58 -2.52 4.29 -1.19
C ILE A 58 -4.00 4.63 -1.27
N GLY A 59 -4.30 5.84 -1.72
CA GLY A 59 -5.66 6.32 -1.94
C GLY A 59 -6.38 5.52 -3.03
N GLU A 60 -7.65 5.86 -3.24
CA GLU A 60 -8.43 5.30 -4.33
C GLU A 60 -7.85 5.67 -5.70
N TYR A 61 -7.92 4.73 -6.65
CA TYR A 61 -7.53 4.95 -8.05
C TYR A 61 -8.32 4.03 -8.99
N LEU A 62 -8.16 4.24 -10.29
CA LEU A 62 -8.68 3.36 -11.34
C LEU A 62 -7.55 2.47 -11.86
N ASP A 63 -7.79 1.17 -11.98
CA ASP A 63 -6.87 0.26 -12.65
C ASP A 63 -6.87 0.47 -14.19
N ALA A 64 -5.97 -0.22 -14.91
CA ALA A 64 -5.90 -0.16 -16.38
C ALA A 64 -7.21 -0.55 -17.10
N LYS A 65 -8.16 -1.20 -16.42
CA LYS A 65 -9.48 -1.55 -16.97
C LYS A 65 -10.55 -0.51 -16.61
N GLY A 66 -10.18 0.59 -15.95
CA GLY A 66 -11.11 1.59 -15.43
C GLY A 66 -11.90 1.13 -14.21
N LEU A 67 -11.49 0.05 -13.55
CA LEU A 67 -12.15 -0.44 -12.34
C LEU A 67 -11.62 0.30 -11.12
N LYS A 68 -12.53 0.71 -10.24
CA LYS A 68 -12.21 1.40 -9.00
C LYS A 68 -11.52 0.45 -8.01
N VAL A 69 -10.30 0.81 -7.62
CA VAL A 69 -9.53 0.17 -6.56
C VAL A 69 -9.65 1.03 -5.30
N PRO A 70 -10.23 0.50 -4.20
CA PRO A 70 -10.42 1.28 -2.98
C PRO A 70 -9.10 1.56 -2.28
N GLU A 71 -9.10 2.59 -1.42
CA GLU A 71 -7.98 2.91 -0.53
C GLU A 71 -7.55 1.67 0.28
N LYS A 72 -6.23 1.47 0.38
CA LYS A 72 -5.62 0.44 1.22
C LYS A 72 -4.37 0.94 1.90
N VAL A 73 -4.09 0.33 3.06
CA VAL A 73 -2.91 0.63 3.88
C VAL A 73 -2.02 -0.62 3.94
N TRP A 74 -0.75 -0.41 3.67
CA TRP A 74 0.27 -1.45 3.55
C TRP A 74 1.40 -1.19 4.52
N ARG A 75 2.03 -2.26 5.03
CA ARG A 75 3.31 -2.18 5.72
C ARG A 75 4.39 -2.52 4.72
N MET A 76 5.37 -1.63 4.58
CA MET A 76 6.53 -1.86 3.74
C MET A 76 7.79 -2.00 4.59
N ARG A 77 8.69 -2.87 4.14
CA ARG A 77 10.02 -3.04 4.71
C ARG A 77 11.07 -2.82 3.64
N TYR A 78 12.14 -2.10 3.98
CA TYR A 78 13.27 -1.92 3.10
C TYR A 78 14.13 -3.19 3.07
N ASP A 79 14.29 -3.74 1.88
CA ASP A 79 15.18 -4.85 1.54
C ASP A 79 16.52 -4.27 1.11
N LYS A 80 17.51 -4.36 2.00
CA LYS A 80 18.86 -3.80 1.80
C LYS A 80 19.64 -4.53 0.72
N ASP A 81 19.38 -5.83 0.53
CA ASP A 81 20.15 -6.66 -0.41
C ASP A 81 19.79 -6.30 -1.86
N ASN A 82 18.54 -5.87 -2.09
CA ASN A 82 18.02 -5.54 -3.40
C ASN A 82 17.73 -4.04 -3.60
N ASP A 83 18.07 -3.19 -2.62
CA ASP A 83 17.82 -1.74 -2.61
C ASP A 83 16.38 -1.38 -3.05
N GLN A 84 15.40 -1.97 -2.36
CA GLN A 84 13.98 -1.78 -2.70
C GLN A 84 13.07 -1.92 -1.47
N TRP A 85 11.89 -1.33 -1.54
CA TRP A 85 10.86 -1.49 -0.52
C TRP A 85 9.91 -2.62 -0.91
N GLN A 86 9.60 -3.52 0.02
CA GLN A 86 8.66 -4.61 -0.21
C GLN A 86 7.45 -4.50 0.70
N ILE A 87 6.25 -4.74 0.15
CA ILE A 87 5.04 -4.89 0.96
C ILE A 87 5.11 -6.22 1.72
N VAL A 88 5.19 -6.14 3.05
CA VAL A 88 5.27 -7.31 3.94
C VAL A 88 3.96 -7.59 4.67
N GLY A 89 3.00 -6.66 4.62
CA GLY A 89 1.71 -6.85 5.26
C GLY A 89 0.68 -5.82 4.81
N SER A 90 -0.58 -6.09 5.13
CA SER A 90 -1.71 -5.20 4.86
C SER A 90 -2.47 -4.93 6.15
N PHE A 91 -2.88 -3.68 6.36
CA PHE A 91 -3.90 -3.38 7.34
C PHE A 91 -5.25 -3.46 6.64
N LEU A 92 -6.16 -4.28 7.16
CA LEU A 92 -7.53 -4.28 6.67
C LEU A 92 -8.12 -2.89 6.98
N SER A 93 -8.53 -2.16 5.94
CA SER A 93 -9.40 -1.00 6.14
C SER A 93 -10.64 -1.45 6.93
N ASN A 94 -11.12 -0.62 7.87
CA ASN A 94 -12.22 -0.96 8.79
C ASN A 94 -13.51 -1.43 8.09
N GLU A 95 -13.69 -1.12 6.80
CA GLU A 95 -14.81 -1.62 5.99
C GLU A 95 -14.74 -3.12 5.70
N ASN A 96 -13.55 -3.69 5.52
CA ASN A 96 -13.37 -5.12 5.24
C ASN A 96 -13.65 -6.01 6.46
N LEU A 97 -13.42 -5.49 7.67
CA LEU A 97 -13.75 -6.16 8.94
C LEU A 97 -15.27 -6.33 9.13
N LYS A 98 -16.08 -5.35 8.70
CA LYS A 98 -17.54 -5.40 8.81
C LYS A 98 -18.16 -6.46 7.89
N ASN A 99 -17.63 -6.60 6.67
CA ASN A 99 -18.14 -7.58 5.71
C ASN A 99 -17.75 -9.03 6.06
N ASN A 100 -16.59 -9.24 6.68
CA ASN A 100 -16.15 -10.58 7.05
C ASN A 100 -16.92 -11.15 8.26
N ARG A 101 -17.39 -10.29 9.18
CA ARG A 101 -18.30 -10.69 10.27
C ARG A 101 -19.69 -11.10 9.79
N ARG A 102 -20.21 -10.47 8.73
CA ARG A 102 -21.53 -10.83 8.16
C ARG A 102 -21.54 -12.18 7.45
N LYS A 103 -20.42 -12.60 6.84
CA LYS A 103 -20.32 -13.92 6.18
C LYS A 103 -20.20 -15.08 7.18
N LYS A 104 -19.48 -14.91 8.30
CA LYS A 104 -19.36 -15.98 9.32
C LYS A 104 -20.65 -16.23 10.12
N SER A 105 -21.57 -15.27 10.19
CA SER A 105 -22.85 -15.45 10.91
C SER A 105 -23.89 -16.33 10.17
N LYS A 106 -23.68 -16.62 8.88
CA LYS A 106 -24.63 -17.44 8.08
C LYS A 106 -24.29 -18.94 7.98
N ILE A 107 -23.18 -19.40 8.56
CA ILE A 107 -22.73 -20.82 8.43
C ILE A 107 -22.95 -21.61 9.74
N GLY A 108 -23.53 -20.99 10.78
CA GLY A 108 -23.78 -21.61 12.09
C GLY A 108 -25.25 -21.86 12.41
N LYS A 109 -26.01 -22.46 11.49
CA LYS A 109 -27.31 -23.10 11.80
C LYS A 109 -27.46 -24.35 10.95
N ILE A 110 -27.01 -25.48 11.49
CA ILE A 110 -27.57 -26.81 11.25
C ILE A 110 -27.86 -27.39 12.62
#